data_AF-A0AAW7QV19-F1
#
_entry.id   AF-A0AAW7QV19-F1
#
_cell.length_a   1.000
_cell.length_b   1.000
_cell.length_c   1.000
_cell.angle_alpha   90.00
_cell.angle_beta   90.00
_cell.angle_gamma   90.00
#
_symmetry.space_group_name_H-M   'P 1'
#
loop_
_entity.id
_entity.type
_entity.pdbx_description
1 polymer ?
#
loop_
_entity_poly.entity_id
_entity_poly.type
_entity_poly.pdbx_seq_one_letter_code
_entity_poly.pdbx_strand_id
1 'polypeptide(L)'
;MFIIGFHLPMSQRQYSWITALLITGVFLSHPYVARLGKQAMIDMPMILFSIIAIYAIWRGTNPTLTTLDALRWGIISGLSNGIAISTKLNAILLLISCLLVGLINVYYSRSKPSVLLVLPILFFPAPVFFLLNPQTWSDIGAGIQMMIEHSNIIAARRERLPEAALWTIGDKVGAFQNAVFGNPFNGILFLIGFYLLLRNWRQTYPLIVYGVITMAGVIVWTPLNWDRYYLPAVPFYAISVGYLVGKVLESTSILTAREDVSSLRKESSG
;
A
#
# COMPACT_ATOMS: atom_id res chain seq x y z
N MET A 1 -0.04 -16.36 4.48
CA MET A 1 0.99 -15.28 4.43
C MET A 1 0.39 -13.85 4.37
N PHE A 2 -0.90 -13.66 4.04
CA PHE A 2 -1.55 -12.33 4.03
C PHE A 2 -2.25 -11.91 5.33
N ILE A 3 -2.24 -12.74 6.38
CA ILE A 3 -2.68 -12.33 7.73
C ILE A 3 -1.51 -11.59 8.39
N ILE A 4 -1.05 -10.52 7.76
CA ILE A 4 -0.35 -9.48 8.47
C ILE A 4 -1.44 -8.84 9.32
N GLY A 5 -1.24 -8.81 10.65
CA GLY A 5 -2.24 -8.37 11.64
C GLY A 5 -2.59 -6.90 11.50
N PHE A 6 -3.29 -6.54 10.42
CA PHE A 6 -3.88 -5.24 10.17
C PHE A 6 -4.98 -5.02 11.19
N HIS A 7 -4.58 -4.68 12.42
CA HIS A 7 -5.49 -4.17 13.43
C HIS A 7 -5.84 -2.74 13.07
N LEU A 8 -6.66 -2.59 12.03
CA LEU A 8 -7.18 -1.30 11.64
C LEU A 8 -7.98 -0.72 12.81
N PRO A 9 -8.00 0.62 12.94
CA PRO A 9 -8.73 1.28 14.01
C PRO A 9 -10.24 1.05 13.86
N MET A 10 -10.71 0.01 14.53
CA MET A 10 -12.11 -0.29 14.76
C MET A 10 -12.43 -0.01 16.22
N SER A 11 -13.66 0.42 16.49
CA SER A 11 -14.15 0.66 17.85
C SER A 11 -14.12 -0.63 18.68
N GLN A 12 -14.30 -1.79 18.04
CA GLN A 12 -14.17 -3.10 18.68
C GLN A 12 -13.05 -3.94 18.03
N ARG A 13 -12.16 -4.51 18.87
CA ARG A 13 -11.03 -5.35 18.42
C ARG A 13 -11.48 -6.54 17.56
N GLN A 14 -12.68 -7.07 17.78
CA GLN A 14 -13.19 -8.23 17.05
C GLN A 14 -13.38 -7.95 15.55
N TYR A 15 -13.75 -6.74 15.13
CA TYR A 15 -13.90 -6.44 13.69
C TYR A 15 -12.56 -6.25 12.97
N SER A 16 -11.46 -6.09 13.71
CA SER A 16 -10.16 -5.82 13.10
C SER A 16 -9.63 -7.01 12.28
N TRP A 17 -9.75 -8.25 12.78
CA TRP A 17 -9.32 -9.45 12.04
C TRP A 17 -10.26 -9.76 10.87
N ILE A 18 -11.56 -9.53 11.03
CA ILE A 18 -12.55 -9.68 9.94
C ILE A 18 -12.19 -8.72 8.80
N THR A 19 -11.90 -7.47 9.13
CA THR A 19 -11.49 -6.46 8.13
C THR A 19 -10.20 -6.88 7.43
N ALA A 20 -9.21 -7.43 8.14
CA ALA A 20 -7.98 -7.93 7.53
C ALA A 20 -8.23 -9.11 6.56
N LEU A 21 -9.14 -10.03 6.90
CA LEU A 21 -9.56 -11.10 6.00
C LEU A 21 -10.29 -10.55 4.77
N LEU A 22 -11.15 -9.55 4.94
CA LEU A 22 -11.84 -8.90 3.83
C LEU A 22 -10.86 -8.21 2.89
N ILE A 23 -9.89 -7.45 3.40
CA ILE A 23 -8.83 -6.83 2.60
C ILE A 23 -8.07 -7.90 1.80
N THR A 24 -7.71 -9.02 2.46
CA THR A 24 -7.05 -10.14 1.81
C THR A 24 -7.92 -10.75 0.70
N GLY A 25 -9.21 -10.96 0.97
CA GLY A 25 -10.16 -11.49 0.00
C GLY A 25 -10.33 -10.58 -1.22
N VAL A 26 -10.45 -9.26 -1.00
CA VAL A 26 -10.53 -8.27 -2.08
C VAL A 26 -9.22 -8.24 -2.89
N PHE A 27 -8.07 -8.31 -2.23
CA PHE A 27 -6.77 -8.34 -2.91
C PHE A 27 -6.63 -9.59 -3.79
N LEU A 28 -6.91 -10.78 -3.24
CA LEU A 28 -6.77 -12.05 -3.96
C LEU A 28 -7.81 -12.24 -5.07
N SER A 29 -8.99 -11.64 -4.93
CA SER A 29 -10.04 -11.66 -5.96
C SER A 29 -9.81 -10.66 -7.09
N HIS A 30 -8.87 -9.72 -6.95
CA HIS A 30 -8.57 -8.76 -7.99
C HIS A 30 -8.04 -9.47 -9.26
N PRO A 31 -8.62 -9.25 -10.46
CA PRO A 31 -8.27 -9.99 -11.68
C PRO A 31 -6.78 -9.99 -12.02
N TYR A 32 -6.10 -8.87 -11.77
CA TYR A 32 -4.66 -8.77 -12.00
C TYR A 32 -3.84 -9.62 -11.04
N VAL A 33 -4.23 -9.70 -9.76
CA VAL A 33 -3.54 -10.55 -8.79
C VAL A 33 -3.78 -12.02 -9.15
N ALA A 34 -5.02 -12.38 -9.49
CA ALA A 34 -5.38 -13.75 -9.88
C ALA A 34 -4.66 -14.22 -11.15
N ARG A 35 -4.44 -13.34 -12.13
CA ARG A 35 -3.80 -13.65 -13.40
C ARG A 35 -2.28 -13.54 -13.34
N LEU A 36 -1.74 -12.39 -12.94
CA LEU A 36 -0.30 -12.13 -12.90
C LEU A 36 0.38 -12.85 -11.73
N GLY A 37 -0.35 -13.12 -10.65
CA GLY A 37 0.18 -13.86 -9.50
C GLY A 37 0.57 -15.29 -9.81
N LYS A 38 -0.12 -15.91 -10.77
CA LYS A 38 0.19 -17.28 -11.23
C LYS A 38 1.39 -17.33 -12.16
N GLN A 39 1.79 -16.21 -12.75
CA GLN A 39 2.84 -16.14 -13.77
C GLN A 39 4.25 -15.95 -13.16
N ALA A 40 4.41 -16.17 -11.85
CA ALA A 40 5.69 -16.04 -11.12
C ALA A 40 6.46 -14.75 -11.48
N MET A 41 5.74 -13.64 -11.65
CA MET A 41 6.35 -12.38 -12.06
C MET A 41 7.08 -11.73 -10.88
N ILE A 42 8.17 -11.02 -11.19
CA ILE A 42 8.91 -10.17 -10.24
C ILE A 42 8.00 -9.16 -9.50
N ASP A 43 6.82 -8.89 -10.02
CA ASP A 43 5.85 -7.98 -9.40
C ASP A 43 5.29 -8.51 -8.06
N MET A 44 5.14 -9.83 -7.89
CA MET A 44 4.56 -10.39 -6.66
C MET A 44 5.50 -10.28 -5.45
N PRO A 45 6.79 -10.65 -5.54
CA PRO A 45 7.74 -10.37 -4.46
C PRO A 45 7.82 -8.89 -4.13
N MET A 46 7.85 -8.00 -5.14
CA MET A 46 7.82 -6.55 -4.93
C MET A 46 6.58 -6.13 -4.10
N ILE A 47 5.39 -6.62 -4.42
CA ILE A 47 4.17 -6.31 -3.66
C ILE A 47 4.23 -6.86 -2.25
N LEU A 48 4.69 -8.09 -2.07
CA LEU A 48 4.83 -8.70 -0.76
C LEU A 48 5.71 -7.84 0.16
N PHE A 49 6.92 -7.49 -0.30
CA PHE A 49 7.83 -6.64 0.47
C PHE A 49 7.28 -5.23 0.65
N SER A 50 6.49 -4.72 -0.31
CA SER A 50 5.79 -3.44 -0.17
C SER A 50 4.77 -3.46 0.96
N ILE A 51 3.97 -4.52 1.06
CA ILE A 51 2.97 -4.68 2.11
C ILE A 51 3.64 -4.84 3.49
N ILE A 52 4.75 -5.60 3.57
CA ILE A 52 5.52 -5.75 4.80
C ILE A 52 6.10 -4.39 5.24
N ALA A 53 6.68 -3.63 4.31
CA ALA A 53 7.25 -2.32 4.60
C ALA A 53 6.21 -1.32 5.12
N ILE A 54 5.06 -1.21 4.44
CA ILE A 54 4.00 -0.28 4.85
C ILE A 54 3.35 -0.70 6.16
N TYR A 55 3.21 -2.00 6.41
CA TYR A 55 2.74 -2.51 7.70
C TYR A 55 3.73 -2.18 8.81
N ALA A 56 5.02 -2.45 8.59
CA ALA A 56 6.07 -2.20 9.58
C ALA A 56 6.12 -0.72 9.96
N ILE A 57 6.11 0.19 8.99
CA ILE A 57 6.11 1.62 9.32
C ILE A 57 4.81 2.05 10.01
N TRP A 58 3.64 1.59 9.55
CA TRP A 58 2.38 1.92 10.22
C TRP A 58 2.37 1.45 11.69
N ARG A 59 2.85 0.24 11.97
CA ARG A 59 3.05 -0.23 13.35
C ARG A 59 4.04 0.64 14.11
N GLY A 60 5.18 0.96 13.51
CA GLY A 60 6.23 1.78 14.09
C GLY A 60 5.81 3.23 14.42
N THR A 61 4.78 3.76 13.77
CA THR A 61 4.24 5.11 14.05
C THR A 61 3.35 5.18 15.29
N ASN A 62 3.07 4.06 15.96
CA ASN A 62 2.23 4.07 17.15
C ASN A 62 2.93 4.79 18.32
N PRO A 63 2.32 5.85 18.91
CA PRO A 63 2.95 6.67 19.95
C PRO A 63 3.25 5.92 21.24
N THR A 64 2.66 4.74 21.47
CA THR A 64 2.88 3.95 22.69
C THR A 64 4.09 3.02 22.60
N LEU A 65 4.83 3.01 21.49
CA LEU A 65 5.96 2.10 21.30
C LEU A 65 7.22 2.56 22.03
N THR A 66 8.00 1.57 22.47
CA THR A 66 9.34 1.84 23.00
C THR A 66 10.30 2.25 21.89
N THR A 67 11.39 2.93 22.26
CA THR A 67 12.49 3.30 21.36
C THR A 67 13.05 2.09 20.59
N LEU A 68 13.17 0.94 21.27
CA LEU A 68 13.68 -0.29 20.66
C LEU A 68 12.67 -0.88 19.65
N ASP A 69 11.38 -0.85 19.96
CA ASP A 69 10.35 -1.35 19.05
C ASP A 69 10.24 -0.48 17.80
N ALA A 70 10.33 0.85 17.95
CA ALA A 70 10.35 1.77 16.81
C ALA A 70 11.55 1.49 15.89
N LEU A 71 12.74 1.27 16.46
CA LEU A 71 13.93 0.89 15.69
C LEU A 71 13.73 -0.45 14.96
N ARG A 72 13.19 -1.48 15.62
CA ARG A 72 12.91 -2.79 15.02
C ARG A 72 11.97 -2.67 13.82
N TRP A 73 10.88 -1.92 13.97
CA TRP A 73 9.94 -1.67 12.87
C TRP A 73 10.59 -0.86 11.73
N GLY A 74 11.45 0.11 12.07
CA GLY A 74 12.25 0.85 11.10
C GLY A 74 13.16 -0.06 10.29
N ILE A 75 13.88 -0.97 10.96
CA ILE A 75 14.75 -1.97 10.32
C ILE A 75 13.97 -2.87 9.38
N ILE A 76 12.85 -3.45 9.83
CA ILE A 76 12.00 -4.31 9.01
C ILE A 76 11.50 -3.55 7.77
N SER A 77 11.06 -2.30 7.96
CA SER A 77 10.61 -1.45 6.85
C SER A 77 11.74 -1.11 5.88
N GLY A 78 12.91 -0.70 6.36
CA GLY A 78 14.07 -0.34 5.54
C GLY A 78 14.60 -1.51 4.73
N LEU A 79 14.74 -2.69 5.33
CA LEU A 79 15.13 -3.92 4.63
C LEU A 79 14.11 -4.29 3.56
N SER A 80 12.81 -4.27 3.89
CA SER A 80 11.74 -4.62 2.95
C SER A 80 11.66 -3.63 1.78
N ASN A 81 11.84 -2.34 2.02
CA ASN A 81 11.96 -1.32 0.96
C ASN A 81 13.14 -1.63 0.03
N GLY A 82 14.31 -1.95 0.59
CA GLY A 82 15.48 -2.34 -0.19
C GLY A 82 15.19 -3.53 -1.11
N ILE A 83 14.62 -4.62 -0.56
CA ILE A 83 14.30 -5.83 -1.34
C ILE A 83 13.25 -5.52 -2.42
N ALA A 84 12.23 -4.72 -2.11
CA ALA A 84 11.20 -4.34 -3.07
C ALA A 84 11.79 -3.55 -4.25
N ILE A 85 12.66 -2.57 -3.98
CA ILE A 85 13.35 -1.78 -5.02
C ILE A 85 14.28 -2.65 -5.86
N SER A 86 15.03 -3.56 -5.23
CA SER A 86 15.89 -4.52 -5.93
C SER A 86 15.10 -5.40 -6.90
N THR A 87 13.85 -5.71 -6.54
CA THR A 87 12.98 -6.53 -7.38
C THR A 87 12.44 -5.73 -8.57
N LYS A 88 12.02 -4.48 -8.34
CA LYS A 88 11.50 -3.60 -9.38
C LYS A 88 11.63 -2.13 -8.98
N LEU A 89 12.24 -1.32 -9.84
CA LEU A 89 12.52 0.11 -9.57
C LEU A 89 11.27 0.95 -9.27
N ASN A 90 10.09 0.57 -9.78
CA ASN A 90 8.84 1.27 -9.45
C ASN A 90 8.49 1.21 -7.94
N ALA A 91 9.07 0.28 -7.18
CA ALA A 91 8.95 0.26 -5.72
C ALA A 91 9.66 1.45 -5.04
N ILE A 92 10.38 2.30 -5.77
CA ILE A 92 10.86 3.58 -5.22
C ILE A 92 9.70 4.46 -4.71
N LEU A 93 8.49 4.34 -5.29
CA LEU A 93 7.28 5.02 -4.78
C LEU A 93 6.96 4.62 -3.33
N LEU A 94 7.19 3.35 -2.98
CA LEU A 94 7.02 2.86 -1.62
C LEU A 94 8.04 3.50 -0.68
N LEU A 95 9.31 3.59 -1.09
CA LEU A 95 10.34 4.24 -0.27
C LEU A 95 10.02 5.70 -0.02
N ILE A 96 9.60 6.43 -1.06
CA ILE A 96 9.12 7.82 -0.93
C ILE A 96 7.95 7.88 0.05
N SER A 97 7.00 6.95 -0.04
CA SER A 97 5.86 6.86 0.88
C SER A 97 6.29 6.63 2.32
N CYS A 98 7.16 5.64 2.56
CA CYS A 98 7.67 5.32 3.90
C CYS A 98 8.47 6.48 4.49
N LEU A 99 9.34 7.13 3.71
CA LEU A 99 10.05 8.32 4.16
C LEU A 99 9.09 9.45 4.52
N LEU A 100 8.09 9.74 3.69
CA LEU A 100 7.12 10.80 3.97
C LEU A 100 6.29 10.50 5.23
N VAL A 101 5.81 9.27 5.40
CA VAL A 101 5.11 8.84 6.63
C VAL A 101 6.00 9.02 7.86
N GLY A 102 7.27 8.65 7.73
CA GLY A 102 8.29 8.82 8.76
C GLY A 102 8.51 10.29 9.14
N LEU A 103 8.69 11.16 8.14
CA LEU A 103 8.86 12.59 8.33
C LEU A 103 7.64 13.24 8.96
N ILE A 104 6.43 12.87 8.52
CA ILE A 104 5.16 13.29 9.14
C ILE A 104 5.15 12.88 10.62
N ASN A 105 5.52 11.64 10.94
CA ASN A 105 5.56 11.16 12.32
C ASN A 105 6.58 11.91 13.18
N VAL A 106 7.77 12.17 12.66
CA VAL A 106 8.81 12.98 13.34
C VAL A 106 8.33 14.40 13.58
N TYR A 107 7.68 15.01 12.60
CA TYR A 107 7.14 16.37 12.68
C TYR A 107 6.10 16.51 13.79
N TYR A 108 5.16 15.56 13.89
CA TYR A 108 4.09 15.61 14.90
C TYR A 108 4.52 15.15 16.29
N SER A 109 5.27 14.05 16.41
CA SER A 109 5.60 13.48 17.71
C SER A 109 6.83 14.10 18.37
N ARG A 110 7.77 14.64 17.56
CA ARG A 110 9.07 15.19 17.99
C ARG A 110 9.83 14.28 18.97
N SER A 111 9.68 12.97 18.81
CA SER A 111 10.15 11.97 19.77
C SER A 111 11.35 11.18 19.25
N LYS A 112 12.27 10.79 20.13
CA LYS A 112 13.42 9.91 19.79
C LYS A 112 13.00 8.61 19.08
N PRO A 113 11.94 7.88 19.52
CA PRO A 113 11.44 6.72 18.79
C PRO A 113 11.11 7.02 17.32
N SER A 114 10.54 8.18 17.02
CA SER A 114 10.17 8.53 15.65
C SER A 114 11.37 8.79 14.75
N VAL A 115 12.44 9.37 15.28
CA VAL A 115 13.69 9.51 14.52
C VAL A 115 14.31 8.14 14.25
N LEU A 116 14.37 7.27 15.26
CA LEU A 116 14.92 5.92 15.12
C LEU A 116 14.08 5.01 14.21
N LEU A 117 12.79 5.30 14.03
CA LEU A 117 11.96 4.63 13.04
C LEU A 117 12.39 4.96 11.60
N VAL A 118 12.74 6.23 11.34
CA VAL A 118 13.03 6.75 10.00
C VAL A 118 14.45 6.45 9.54
N LEU A 119 15.43 6.46 10.46
CA LEU A 119 16.83 6.27 10.09
C LEU A 119 17.08 4.97 9.30
N PRO A 120 16.60 3.78 9.72
CA PRO A 120 16.84 2.57 8.92
C PRO A 120 16.14 2.60 7.55
N ILE A 121 15.00 3.28 7.44
CA ILE A 121 14.29 3.45 6.17
C ILE A 121 15.11 4.31 5.20
N LEU A 122 15.86 5.29 5.71
CA LEU A 122 16.77 6.10 4.91
C LEU A 122 18.02 5.32 4.49
N PHE A 123 18.63 4.57 5.44
CA PHE A 123 19.97 4.02 5.24
C PHE A 123 20.00 2.59 4.69
N PHE A 124 19.01 1.73 4.94
CA PHE A 124 19.06 0.33 4.52
C PHE A 124 18.67 0.03 3.07
N PRO A 125 17.77 0.79 2.41
CA PRO A 125 17.39 0.46 1.04
C PRO A 125 18.57 0.44 0.07
N ALA A 126 19.51 1.41 0.16
CA ALA A 126 20.64 1.47 -0.76
C ALA A 126 21.63 0.29 -0.59
N PRO A 127 22.13 -0.05 0.61
CA PRO A 127 22.96 -1.25 0.80
C PRO A 127 22.27 -2.54 0.35
N VAL A 128 20.99 -2.73 0.67
CA VAL A 128 20.23 -3.91 0.23
C VAL A 128 20.07 -3.93 -1.28
N PHE A 129 19.84 -2.76 -1.91
CA PHE A 129 19.78 -2.63 -3.35
C PHE A 129 21.07 -3.09 -4.02
N PHE A 130 22.21 -2.54 -3.60
CA PHE A 130 23.49 -2.92 -4.17
C PHE A 130 23.83 -4.38 -3.91
N LEU A 131 23.56 -4.90 -2.70
CA LEU A 131 23.83 -6.30 -2.36
C LEU A 131 23.03 -7.28 -3.23
N LEU A 132 21.80 -6.95 -3.60
CA LEU A 132 20.94 -7.84 -4.39
C LEU A 132 21.08 -7.64 -5.91
N ASN A 133 21.84 -6.64 -6.35
CA ASN A 133 22.04 -6.33 -7.77
C ASN A 133 23.52 -6.46 -8.16
N PRO A 134 24.04 -7.69 -8.37
CA PRO A 134 25.46 -7.91 -8.64
C PRO A 134 25.99 -7.21 -9.90
N GLN A 135 25.11 -6.89 -10.85
CA GLN A 135 25.44 -6.08 -12.03
C GLN A 135 25.93 -4.66 -11.71
N THR A 136 25.74 -4.19 -10.48
CA THR A 136 26.20 -2.87 -10.01
C THR A 136 27.52 -2.93 -9.23
N TRP A 137 28.08 -4.13 -8.97
CA TRP A 137 29.23 -4.29 -8.07
C TRP A 137 30.55 -3.83 -8.68
N SER A 138 30.76 -4.06 -9.99
CA SER A 138 31.99 -3.66 -10.66
C SER A 138 32.04 -2.15 -10.93
N ASP A 139 30.91 -1.59 -11.35
CA ASP A 139 30.74 -0.16 -11.60
C ASP A 139 29.29 0.25 -11.31
N ILE A 140 29.11 0.97 -10.20
CA ILE A 140 27.80 1.45 -9.74
C ILE A 140 27.17 2.39 -10.77
N GLY A 141 27.97 3.28 -11.36
CA GLY A 141 27.49 4.29 -12.30
C GLY A 141 26.99 3.63 -13.58
N ALA A 142 27.80 2.75 -14.17
CA ALA A 142 27.42 2.02 -15.37
C ALA A 142 26.20 1.11 -15.15
N GLY A 143 26.11 0.44 -13.99
CA GLY A 143 24.97 -0.40 -13.64
C GLY A 143 23.66 0.39 -13.53
N ILE A 144 23.69 1.56 -12.89
CA ILE A 144 22.52 2.46 -12.79
C ILE A 144 22.15 3.00 -14.17
N GLN A 145 23.13 3.43 -14.96
CA GLN A 145 22.89 3.94 -16.31
C GLN A 145 22.20 2.88 -17.19
N MET A 146 22.67 1.63 -17.15
CA MET A 146 22.06 0.52 -17.88
C MET A 146 20.59 0.29 -17.48
N MET A 147 20.27 0.39 -16.19
CA MET A 147 18.89 0.28 -15.70
C MET A 147 18.00 1.42 -16.21
N ILE A 148 18.52 2.65 -16.25
CA ILE A 148 17.82 3.82 -16.79
C ILE A 148 17.59 3.67 -18.29
N GLU A 149 18.61 3.25 -19.04
CA GLU A 149 18.51 2.98 -20.48
C GLU A 149 17.45 1.92 -20.78
N HIS A 150 17.36 0.86 -19.97
CA HIS A 150 16.31 -0.14 -20.11
C HIS A 150 14.90 0.44 -19.91
N SER A 151 14.74 1.39 -18.98
CA SER A 151 13.49 2.14 -18.80
C SER A 151 13.14 2.98 -20.05
N ASN A 152 14.14 3.65 -20.63
CA ASN A 152 13.96 4.43 -21.85
C ASN A 152 13.58 3.57 -23.06
N ILE A 153 14.12 2.36 -23.17
CA ILE A 153 13.72 1.39 -24.21
C ILE A 153 12.23 1.05 -24.09
N ILE A 154 11.72 0.89 -22.87
CA ILE A 154 10.28 0.64 -22.64
C ILE A 154 9.47 1.87 -23.05
N ALA A 155 9.92 3.08 -22.71
CA ALA A 155 9.25 4.32 -23.11
C ALA A 155 9.22 4.47 -24.65
N ALA A 156 10.31 4.13 -25.33
CA ALA A 156 10.41 4.14 -26.79
C ALA A 156 9.47 3.15 -27.48
N ARG A 157 8.99 2.11 -26.78
CA ARG A 157 7.95 1.21 -27.33
C ARG A 157 6.62 1.92 -27.58
N ARG A 158 6.37 3.11 -26.99
CA ARG A 158 5.16 3.91 -27.29
C ARG A 158 5.03 4.21 -28.78
N GLU A 159 6.14 4.53 -29.45
CA GLU A 159 6.15 4.83 -30.88
C GLU A 159 5.88 3.57 -31.72
N ARG A 160 6.29 2.40 -31.21
CA ARG A 160 6.11 1.11 -31.89
C ARG A 160 4.75 0.46 -31.63
N LEU A 161 4.05 0.86 -30.57
CA LEU A 161 2.75 0.33 -30.14
C LEU A 161 1.77 1.48 -29.87
N PRO A 162 1.40 2.27 -30.90
CA PRO A 162 0.60 3.47 -30.73
C PRO A 162 -0.78 3.18 -30.13
N GLU A 163 -1.35 2.00 -30.39
CA GLU A 163 -2.65 1.57 -29.85
C GLU A 163 -2.63 1.33 -28.33
N ALA A 164 -1.47 0.98 -27.77
CA ALA A 164 -1.30 0.73 -26.33
C ALA A 164 -0.65 1.92 -25.60
N ALA A 165 -0.25 2.95 -26.34
CA ALA A 165 0.45 4.11 -25.80
C ALA A 165 -0.50 5.07 -25.08
N LEU A 166 -0.10 5.50 -23.88
CA LEU A 166 -0.86 6.47 -23.09
C LEU A 166 -0.17 7.84 -23.18
N TRP A 167 -0.71 8.70 -24.02
CA TRP A 167 -0.11 9.99 -24.38
C TRP A 167 -0.50 11.09 -23.39
N THR A 168 -1.77 11.18 -23.03
CA THR A 168 -2.29 12.23 -22.16
C THR A 168 -2.51 11.73 -20.74
N ILE A 169 -2.63 12.67 -19.79
CA ILE A 169 -3.04 12.34 -18.42
C ILE A 169 -4.46 11.74 -18.40
N GLY A 170 -5.35 12.21 -19.28
CA GLY A 170 -6.69 11.65 -19.44
C GLY A 170 -6.66 10.17 -19.81
N ASP A 171 -5.85 9.78 -20.79
CA ASP A 171 -5.68 8.38 -21.22
C ASP A 171 -5.17 7.53 -20.06
N LYS A 172 -4.18 8.03 -19.31
CA LYS A 172 -3.59 7.33 -18.17
C LYS A 172 -4.60 7.14 -17.04
N VAL A 173 -5.41 8.15 -16.74
CA VAL A 173 -6.47 8.07 -15.72
C VAL A 173 -7.56 7.09 -16.16
N GLY A 174 -8.00 7.15 -17.42
CA GLY A 174 -8.99 6.22 -17.95
C GLY A 174 -8.51 4.78 -17.94
N ALA A 175 -7.27 4.54 -18.38
CA ALA A 175 -6.64 3.23 -18.32
C ALA A 175 -6.51 2.74 -16.88
N PHE A 176 -6.06 3.59 -15.95
CA PHE A 176 -5.96 3.26 -14.53
C PHE A 176 -7.34 2.90 -13.92
N GLN A 177 -8.38 3.67 -14.21
CA GLN A 177 -9.73 3.44 -13.70
C GLN A 177 -10.28 2.09 -14.18
N ASN A 178 -10.10 1.78 -15.46
CA ASN A 178 -10.50 0.48 -16.03
C ASN A 178 -9.66 -0.67 -15.46
N ALA A 179 -8.37 -0.44 -15.25
CA ALA A 179 -7.42 -1.45 -14.81
C ALA A 179 -7.56 -1.83 -13.32
N VAL A 180 -7.67 -0.83 -12.44
CA VAL A 180 -7.67 -1.00 -10.98
C VAL A 180 -9.08 -1.16 -10.42
N PHE A 181 -10.08 -0.48 -10.99
CA PHE A 181 -11.45 -0.57 -10.49
C PHE A 181 -12.31 -1.52 -11.33
N GLY A 182 -11.99 -1.71 -12.61
CA GLY A 182 -12.75 -2.57 -13.53
C GLY A 182 -14.05 -1.92 -14.01
N ASN A 183 -14.86 -1.38 -13.10
CA ASN A 183 -16.12 -0.71 -13.41
C ASN A 183 -16.38 0.50 -12.48
N PRO A 184 -17.33 1.39 -12.84
CA PRO A 184 -17.63 2.58 -12.03
C PRO A 184 -18.14 2.26 -10.63
N PHE A 185 -18.87 1.16 -10.45
CA PHE A 185 -19.40 0.75 -9.15
C PHE A 185 -18.28 0.47 -8.14
N ASN A 186 -17.26 -0.31 -8.53
CA ASN A 186 -16.07 -0.55 -7.72
C ASN A 186 -15.27 0.73 -7.45
N GLY A 187 -15.24 1.65 -8.42
CA GLY A 187 -14.66 2.99 -8.23
C GLY A 187 -15.38 3.77 -7.13
N ILE A 188 -16.72 3.76 -7.11
CA ILE A 188 -17.52 4.39 -6.05
C ILE A 188 -17.25 3.73 -4.70
N LEU A 189 -17.23 2.39 -4.62
CA LEU A 189 -16.90 1.67 -3.39
C LEU A 189 -15.51 2.06 -2.86
N PHE A 190 -14.53 2.15 -3.75
CA PHE A 190 -13.19 2.62 -3.42
C PHE A 190 -13.23 4.05 -2.85
N LEU A 191 -13.93 4.98 -3.48
CA LEU A 191 -14.03 6.38 -3.02
C LEU A 191 -14.68 6.50 -1.64
N ILE A 192 -15.74 5.73 -1.37
CA ILE A 192 -16.39 5.71 -0.05
C ILE A 192 -15.42 5.14 0.99
N GLY A 193 -14.75 4.02 0.69
CA GLY A 193 -13.75 3.43 1.59
C GLY A 193 -12.58 4.36 1.86
N PHE A 194 -12.09 5.05 0.84
CA PHE A 194 -11.04 6.05 0.94
C PHE A 194 -11.49 7.25 1.79
N TYR A 195 -12.71 7.73 1.62
CA TYR A 195 -13.29 8.77 2.46
C TYR A 195 -13.37 8.35 3.93
N LEU A 196 -13.76 7.10 4.22
CA LEU A 196 -13.75 6.57 5.58
C LEU A 196 -12.35 6.48 6.17
N LEU A 197 -11.34 6.12 5.37
CA LEU A 197 -9.94 6.17 5.79
C LEU A 197 -9.54 7.61 6.14
N LEU A 198 -9.84 8.59 5.28
CA LEU A 198 -9.58 10.01 5.53
C LEU A 198 -10.25 10.51 6.81
N ARG A 199 -11.50 10.10 7.07
CA ARG A 199 -12.21 10.46 8.31
C ARG A 199 -11.48 9.98 9.56
N ASN A 200 -10.75 8.87 9.48
CA ASN A 200 -9.92 8.31 10.56
C ASN A 200 -8.41 8.58 10.37
N TRP A 201 -8.06 9.68 9.69
CA TRP A 201 -6.69 10.03 9.29
C TRP A 201 -5.64 9.84 10.37
N ARG A 202 -5.93 10.22 11.62
CA ARG A 202 -4.96 10.11 12.74
C ARG A 202 -4.35 8.71 12.91
N GLN A 203 -5.08 7.67 12.51
CA GLN A 203 -4.66 6.28 12.64
C GLN A 203 -4.37 5.61 11.30
N THR A 204 -4.88 6.17 10.19
CA THR A 204 -4.82 5.58 8.83
C THR A 204 -3.90 6.34 7.88
N TYR A 205 -3.36 7.49 8.29
CA TYR A 205 -2.52 8.33 7.40
C TYR A 205 -1.37 7.58 6.73
N PRO A 206 -0.69 6.58 7.34
CA PRO A 206 0.38 5.87 6.65
C PRO A 206 -0.12 5.14 5.40
N LEU A 207 -1.30 4.51 5.51
CA LEU A 207 -1.92 3.80 4.40
C LEU A 207 -2.38 4.77 3.31
N ILE A 208 -2.90 5.95 3.71
CA ILE A 208 -3.36 6.97 2.78
C ILE A 208 -2.18 7.58 2.02
N VAL A 209 -1.10 7.94 2.71
CA VAL A 209 0.12 8.47 2.09
C VAL A 209 0.69 7.47 1.08
N TYR A 210 0.79 6.20 1.48
CA TYR A 210 1.18 5.11 0.58
C TYR A 210 0.26 5.00 -0.63
N GLY A 211 -1.05 4.99 -0.41
CA GLY A 211 -2.05 4.87 -1.45
C GLY A 211 -1.99 6.00 -2.47
N VAL A 212 -1.97 7.24 -2.00
CA VAL A 212 -1.93 8.44 -2.85
C VAL A 212 -0.65 8.48 -3.67
N ILE A 213 0.52 8.30 -3.07
CA ILE A 213 1.81 8.32 -3.78
C ILE A 213 1.88 7.18 -4.80
N THR A 214 1.45 5.97 -4.42
CA THR A 214 1.51 4.81 -5.31
C THR A 214 0.55 4.98 -6.49
N MET A 215 -0.69 5.40 -6.25
CA MET A 215 -1.67 5.62 -7.33
C MET A 215 -1.25 6.77 -8.24
N ALA A 216 -0.84 7.91 -7.70
CA ALA A 216 -0.37 9.04 -8.50
C ALA A 216 0.89 8.66 -9.29
N GLY A 217 1.84 7.97 -8.68
CA GLY A 217 3.06 7.50 -9.33
C GLY A 217 2.75 6.51 -10.46
N VAL A 218 1.86 5.54 -10.24
CA VAL A 218 1.41 4.61 -11.30
C VAL A 218 0.76 5.40 -12.44
N ILE A 219 -0.15 6.33 -12.16
CA ILE A 219 -0.82 7.14 -13.19
C ILE A 219 0.21 7.96 -13.98
N VAL A 220 1.18 8.60 -13.31
CA VAL A 220 2.15 9.48 -13.99
C VAL A 220 3.18 8.67 -14.78
N TRP A 221 3.73 7.59 -14.19
CA TRP A 221 4.84 6.84 -14.76
C TRP A 221 4.44 5.75 -15.75
N THR A 222 3.18 5.30 -15.80
CA THR A 222 2.79 4.22 -16.72
C THR A 222 2.80 4.71 -18.16
N PRO A 223 3.69 4.16 -19.03
CA PRO A 223 3.79 4.65 -20.38
C PRO A 223 2.89 3.95 -21.38
N LEU A 224 2.51 2.71 -21.06
CA LEU A 224 1.76 1.80 -21.90
C LEU A 224 0.65 1.19 -21.05
N ASN A 225 -0.50 0.90 -21.66
CA ASN A 225 -1.62 0.24 -21.00
C ASN A 225 -1.36 -1.27 -20.81
N TRP A 226 -0.35 -1.62 -20.01
CA TRP A 226 -0.05 -3.00 -19.64
C TRP A 226 -0.47 -3.26 -18.19
N ASP A 227 -1.23 -4.33 -18.00
CA ASP A 227 -1.82 -4.72 -16.71
C ASP A 227 -0.83 -4.68 -15.53
N ARG A 228 0.42 -5.13 -15.76
CA ARG A 228 1.46 -5.21 -14.71
C ARG A 228 1.88 -3.85 -14.12
N TYR A 229 1.65 -2.74 -14.83
CA TYR A 229 2.02 -1.41 -14.33
C TYR A 229 1.06 -0.91 -13.25
N TYR A 230 -0.18 -1.40 -13.25
CA TYR A 230 -1.22 -1.00 -12.31
C TYR A 230 -1.22 -1.82 -11.01
N LEU A 231 -0.55 -2.98 -11.03
CA LEU A 231 -0.53 -3.92 -9.92
C LEU A 231 -0.08 -3.31 -8.57
N PRO A 232 0.90 -2.37 -8.49
CA PRO A 232 1.27 -1.70 -7.24
C PRO A 232 0.12 -0.94 -6.55
N ALA A 233 -0.90 -0.50 -7.29
CA ALA A 233 -2.05 0.22 -6.72
C ALA A 233 -3.12 -0.71 -6.11
N VAL A 234 -3.12 -1.99 -6.49
CA VAL A 234 -4.14 -2.98 -6.08
C VAL A 234 -4.19 -3.20 -4.55
N PRO A 235 -3.07 -3.28 -3.81
CA PRO A 235 -3.12 -3.35 -2.35
C PRO A 235 -3.89 -2.20 -1.71
N PHE A 236 -3.73 -0.96 -2.19
CA PHE A 236 -4.45 0.18 -1.63
C PHE A 236 -5.94 0.20 -1.99
N TYR A 237 -6.28 -0.24 -3.20
CA TYR A 237 -7.68 -0.51 -3.56
C TYR A 237 -8.31 -1.52 -2.60
N ALA A 238 -7.63 -2.65 -2.35
CA ALA A 238 -8.12 -3.69 -1.45
C ALA A 238 -8.24 -3.21 0.00
N ILE A 239 -7.29 -2.42 0.49
CA ILE A 239 -7.35 -1.78 1.82
C ILE A 239 -8.59 -0.89 1.92
N SER A 240 -8.85 -0.05 0.92
CA SER A 240 -9.96 0.91 0.94
C SER A 240 -11.32 0.21 0.92
N VAL A 241 -11.51 -0.75 0.01
CA VAL A 241 -12.77 -1.51 -0.09
C VAL A 241 -12.96 -2.42 1.14
N GLY A 242 -11.92 -3.12 1.58
CA GLY A 242 -12.01 -3.96 2.78
C GLY A 242 -12.31 -3.14 4.03
N TYR A 243 -11.76 -1.93 4.16
CA TYR A 243 -12.08 -1.02 5.27
C TYR A 243 -13.53 -0.55 5.25
N LEU A 244 -14.08 -0.25 4.07
CA LEU A 244 -15.52 0.07 3.90
C LEU A 244 -16.39 -1.07 4.42
N VAL A 245 -16.17 -2.29 3.94
CA VAL A 245 -16.98 -3.45 4.35
C VAL A 245 -16.84 -3.71 5.84
N GLY A 246 -15.63 -3.62 6.39
CA GLY A 246 -15.39 -3.74 7.83
C GLY A 246 -16.16 -2.71 8.66
N LYS A 247 -16.24 -1.46 8.20
CA LYS A 247 -17.01 -0.38 8.87
C LYS A 247 -18.52 -0.59 8.79
N VAL A 248 -19.02 -1.12 7.68
CA VAL A 248 -20.44 -1.46 7.54
C VAL A 248 -20.81 -2.57 8.54
N LEU A 249 -20.02 -3.65 8.61
CA LEU A 249 -20.25 -4.75 9.55
C LEU A 249 -20.18 -4.31 11.02
N GLU A 250 -19.21 -3.47 11.36
CA GLU A 250 -19.11 -2.87 12.69
C GLU A 250 -20.39 -2.06 13.01
N SER A 251 -20.87 -1.25 12.07
CA SER A 251 -22.05 -0.40 12.29
C SER A 251 -23.33 -1.21 12.45
N THR A 252 -23.53 -2.26 11.64
CA THR A 252 -24.74 -3.11 11.72
C THR A 252 -24.78 -3.89 13.03
N SER A 253 -23.65 -4.42 13.50
CA SER A 253 -23.60 -5.16 14.77
C SER A 253 -23.94 -4.31 15.99
N ILE A 254 -23.52 -3.04 15.99
CA ILE A 254 -23.82 -2.10 17.06
C ILE A 254 -25.32 -1.78 17.10
N LEU A 255 -25.98 -1.72 15.94
CA LEU A 255 -27.43 -1.49 15.86
C LEU A 255 -28.20 -2.67 16.44
N THR A 256 -27.85 -3.90 16.06
CA THR A 256 -28.50 -5.11 16.60
C THR A 256 -28.34 -5.20 18.13
N ALA A 257 -27.14 -4.96 18.65
CA ALA A 257 -26.89 -4.99 20.09
C ALA A 257 -27.69 -3.93 20.88
N ARG A 258 -28.04 -2.79 20.27
CA ARG A 258 -28.85 -1.75 20.91
C ARG A 258 -30.34 -2.15 20.97
N GLU A 259 -30.84 -2.82 19.94
CA GLU A 259 -32.22 -3.29 19.88
C GLU A 259 -32.48 -4.33 20.98
N ASP A 260 -31.56 -5.28 21.17
CA ASP A 260 -31.65 -6.32 22.21
C ASP A 260 -31.65 -5.74 23.63
N VAL A 261 -30.87 -4.69 23.90
CA VAL A 261 -30.88 -4.03 25.22
C VAL A 261 -32.19 -3.26 25.45
N SER A 262 -32.77 -2.72 24.38
CA SER A 262 -34.03 -1.96 24.46
C SER A 262 -35.25 -2.86 24.69
N SER A 263 -35.26 -4.09 24.16
CA SER A 263 -36.32 -5.07 24.39
C SER A 263 -36.30 -5.58 25.83
N LEU A 264 -35.12 -5.93 26.36
CA LEU A 264 -34.96 -6.36 27.75
C LEU A 264 -35.41 -5.31 28.78
N ARG A 265 -35.19 -4.02 28.50
CA ARG A 265 -35.67 -2.94 29.38
C ARG A 265 -37.20 -2.85 29.41
N LYS A 266 -37.87 -3.04 28.27
CA LYS A 266 -39.34 -2.99 28.21
C LYS A 266 -39.97 -4.13 29.01
N GLU A 267 -39.40 -5.33 28.93
CA GLU A 267 -39.85 -6.50 29.71
C GLU A 267 -39.68 -6.30 31.22
N SER A 268 -38.61 -5.62 31.67
CA SER A 268 -38.40 -5.36 33.10
C SER A 268 -39.33 -4.31 33.72
N SER A 269 -40.11 -3.59 32.90
CA SER A 269 -40.97 -2.49 33.33
C SER A 269 -42.47 -2.80 33.32
N GLY A 270 -42.86 -4.01 32.91
CA GLY A 270 -44.24 -4.51 32.94
C GLY A 270 -44.40 -5.56 34.02
#